data_AF-A0A5J6CW50-F1
#
_entry.id   AF-A0A5J6CW50-F1
#
_cell.length_a   1.000
_cell.length_b   1.000
_cell.length_c   1.000
_cell.angle_alpha   90.00
_cell.angle_beta   90.00
_cell.angle_gamma   90.00
#
_symmetry.space_group_name_H-M   'P 1'
#
loop_
_entity.id
_entity.type
_entity.pdbx_description
1 polymer ?
#
loop_
_entity_poly.entity_id
_entity_poly.type
_entity_poly.pdbx_seq_one_letter_code
_entity_poly.pdbx_strand_id
1 'polypeptide(L)'
;HEQKIDCGGGYVKVFPSDLDQSNMHGDSQYYIMFGPDICGYSTKKVHVIFNYKGQNHLIKKDIKCKDDELTNLYTLILNPDQTYEVKINNEKVESGSLEDDWDMLPLKKIKDPEAKKPSDWDDRAKIDDPSDTKPEDWDKPETIPDPDAKKPSDWDEDMDGEWEPPMITNPEYKGEWSPKKIDNPDYKGAWVHPEIDNPEYSHDAAMYKFEKIGVLGLDLWQVKSPT
;
A
#
# COMPACT_ATOMS: atom_id res chain seq x y z
N HIS A 1 -9.08 7.29 -29.88
CA HIS A 1 -10.28 8.12 -29.60
C HIS A 1 -10.13 9.45 -30.32
N GLU A 2 -10.71 9.60 -31.51
CA GLU A 2 -10.46 10.77 -32.40
C GLU A 2 -10.78 12.13 -31.75
N GLN A 3 -11.67 12.14 -30.75
CA GLN A 3 -12.17 13.34 -30.08
C GLN A 3 -11.37 13.79 -28.85
N LYS A 4 -10.24 13.16 -28.53
CA LYS A 4 -9.55 13.29 -27.22
C LYS A 4 -10.53 13.09 -26.07
N ILE A 5 -10.93 11.85 -25.85
CA ILE A 5 -11.94 11.52 -24.84
C ILE A 5 -11.48 11.96 -23.45
N ASP A 6 -12.31 12.76 -22.77
CA ASP A 6 -12.03 13.19 -21.39
C ASP A 6 -12.50 12.12 -20.41
N CYS A 7 -13.73 11.61 -20.57
CA CYS A 7 -14.26 10.51 -19.78
C CYS A 7 -15.29 9.68 -20.59
N GLY A 8 -15.02 8.39 -20.73
CA GLY A 8 -15.89 7.38 -21.27
C GLY A 8 -15.23 6.01 -21.41
N GLY A 9 -16.08 4.98 -21.39
CA GLY A 9 -15.65 3.60 -21.61
C GLY A 9 -15.57 3.24 -23.10
N GLY A 10 -14.69 2.30 -23.42
CA GLY A 10 -14.56 1.67 -24.75
C GLY A 10 -14.44 0.14 -24.67
N TYR A 11 -14.99 -0.46 -23.60
CA TYR A 11 -14.94 -1.90 -23.34
C TYR A 11 -16.15 -2.65 -23.91
N VAL A 12 -15.99 -3.96 -24.07
CA VAL A 12 -17.06 -4.90 -24.40
C VAL A 12 -17.44 -5.72 -23.17
N LYS A 13 -18.70 -6.16 -23.13
CA LYS A 13 -19.19 -7.17 -22.17
C LYS A 13 -19.61 -8.43 -22.95
N VAL A 14 -19.17 -9.59 -22.49
CA VAL A 14 -19.54 -10.91 -23.00
C VAL A 14 -20.59 -11.49 -22.07
N PHE A 15 -21.74 -11.87 -22.60
CA PHE A 15 -22.92 -12.29 -21.85
C PHE A 15 -23.34 -13.73 -22.19
N PRO A 16 -24.11 -14.38 -21.30
CA PRO A 16 -24.73 -15.66 -21.58
C PRO A 16 -25.76 -15.55 -22.71
N SER A 17 -26.07 -16.68 -23.34
CA SER A 17 -26.95 -16.77 -24.50
C SER A 17 -28.42 -16.45 -24.19
N ASP A 18 -28.81 -16.48 -22.92
CA ASP A 18 -30.17 -16.22 -22.44
C ASP A 18 -30.41 -14.76 -22.02
N LEU A 19 -29.43 -13.87 -22.23
CA LEU A 19 -29.61 -12.45 -21.97
C LEU A 19 -30.74 -11.86 -22.86
N ASP A 20 -31.69 -11.17 -22.22
CA ASP A 20 -32.66 -10.32 -22.91
C ASP A 20 -31.99 -9.02 -23.37
N GLN A 21 -31.66 -8.96 -24.66
CA GLN A 21 -31.02 -7.80 -25.28
C GLN A 21 -31.87 -6.53 -25.20
N SER A 22 -33.20 -6.64 -25.13
CA SER A 22 -34.10 -5.48 -25.05
C SER A 22 -34.08 -4.80 -23.69
N ASN A 23 -33.62 -5.52 -22.66
CA ASN A 23 -33.50 -5.05 -21.29
C ASN A 23 -32.04 -5.10 -20.79
N MET A 24 -31.06 -5.04 -21.69
CA MET A 24 -29.64 -5.01 -21.32
C MET A 24 -29.28 -3.66 -20.67
N HIS A 25 -28.58 -3.70 -19.53
CA HIS A 25 -28.12 -2.52 -18.80
C HIS A 25 -26.81 -2.77 -18.02
N GLY A 26 -26.34 -1.73 -17.32
CA GLY A 26 -25.16 -1.72 -16.44
C GLY A 26 -24.99 -2.97 -15.58
N ASP A 27 -26.03 -3.26 -14.80
CA ASP A 27 -26.04 -4.37 -13.82
C ASP A 27 -26.43 -5.74 -14.41
N SER A 28 -26.67 -5.85 -15.73
CA SER A 28 -26.91 -7.16 -16.36
C SER A 28 -25.70 -8.07 -16.13
N GLN A 29 -25.94 -9.31 -15.71
CA GLN A 29 -24.86 -10.26 -15.41
C GLN A 29 -24.10 -10.66 -16.68
N TYR A 30 -22.84 -10.24 -16.76
CA TYR A 30 -21.91 -10.62 -17.82
C TYR A 30 -20.90 -11.65 -17.30
N TYR A 31 -20.23 -12.35 -18.22
CA TYR A 31 -19.12 -13.25 -17.92
C TYR A 31 -17.77 -12.55 -17.94
N ILE A 32 -17.55 -11.71 -18.95
CA ILE A 32 -16.27 -11.04 -19.16
C ILE A 32 -16.55 -9.58 -19.52
N MET A 33 -15.85 -8.65 -18.90
CA MET A 33 -15.75 -7.27 -19.38
C MET A 33 -14.30 -6.98 -19.74
N PHE A 34 -14.07 -6.53 -20.97
CA PHE A 34 -12.73 -6.28 -21.47
C PHE A 34 -12.65 -5.03 -22.34
N GLY A 35 -11.67 -4.17 -22.07
CA GLY A 35 -11.30 -3.07 -22.96
C GLY A 35 -10.95 -1.77 -22.23
N PRO A 36 -10.63 -0.71 -22.98
CA PRO A 36 -10.16 0.55 -22.40
C PRO A 36 -11.27 1.29 -21.64
N ASP A 37 -10.88 1.95 -20.56
CA ASP A 37 -11.69 2.89 -19.80
C ASP A 37 -10.85 4.11 -19.44
N ILE A 38 -11.32 5.26 -19.92
CA ILE A 38 -10.65 6.54 -19.75
C ILE A 38 -11.62 7.44 -19.00
N CYS A 39 -11.24 7.93 -17.82
CA CYS A 39 -11.96 8.97 -17.12
C CYS A 39 -10.99 9.92 -16.41
N GLY A 40 -10.77 11.07 -17.04
CA GLY A 40 -9.84 12.10 -16.62
C GLY A 40 -8.38 11.64 -16.68
N TYR A 41 -7.57 12.23 -15.80
CA TYR A 41 -6.17 11.86 -15.63
C TYR A 41 -5.97 10.68 -14.68
N SER A 42 -6.97 10.36 -13.86
CA SER A 42 -6.89 9.35 -12.81
C SER A 42 -7.20 7.93 -13.30
N THR A 43 -8.09 7.79 -14.29
CA THR A 43 -8.52 6.48 -14.78
C THR A 43 -8.14 6.35 -16.25
N LYS A 44 -7.09 5.59 -16.54
CA LYS A 44 -6.65 5.26 -17.92
C LYS A 44 -6.15 3.83 -17.95
N LYS A 45 -7.08 2.89 -17.90
CA LYS A 45 -6.75 1.46 -17.77
C LYS A 45 -7.58 0.59 -18.69
N VAL A 46 -7.10 -0.60 -18.96
CA VAL A 46 -7.84 -1.67 -19.62
C VAL A 46 -8.52 -2.48 -18.53
N HIS A 47 -9.85 -2.50 -18.53
CA HIS A 47 -10.60 -3.41 -17.68
C HIS A 47 -10.41 -4.84 -18.19
N VAL A 48 -10.15 -5.75 -17.26
CA VAL A 48 -10.22 -7.20 -17.48
C VAL A 48 -10.94 -7.77 -16.26
N ILE A 49 -12.25 -7.96 -16.40
CA ILE A 49 -13.12 -8.38 -15.31
C ILE A 49 -13.73 -9.71 -15.68
N PHE A 50 -13.66 -10.67 -14.78
CA PHE A 50 -14.28 -11.97 -14.92
C PHE A 50 -15.36 -12.15 -13.86
N ASN A 51 -16.51 -12.69 -14.25
CA ASN A 51 -17.52 -13.12 -13.32
C ASN A 51 -17.21 -14.54 -12.84
N TYR A 52 -17.03 -14.70 -11.53
CA TYR A 52 -16.81 -15.99 -10.91
C TYR A 52 -17.73 -16.12 -9.71
N LYS A 53 -18.48 -17.23 -9.63
CA LYS A 53 -19.47 -17.49 -8.56
C LYS A 53 -20.45 -16.32 -8.34
N GLY A 54 -20.85 -15.63 -9.41
CA GLY A 54 -21.81 -14.52 -9.38
C GLY A 54 -21.21 -13.17 -8.97
N GLN A 55 -19.90 -13.09 -8.72
CA GLN A 55 -19.20 -11.84 -8.40
C GLN A 55 -18.27 -11.42 -9.53
N ASN A 56 -18.19 -10.11 -9.77
CA ASN A 56 -17.31 -9.54 -10.77
C ASN A 56 -15.95 -9.22 -10.15
N HIS A 57 -14.91 -9.94 -10.55
CA HIS A 57 -13.55 -9.76 -10.03
C HIS A 57 -12.72 -8.93 -11.02
N LEU A 58 -12.17 -7.81 -10.54
CA LEU A 58 -11.28 -6.96 -11.31
C LEU A 58 -9.86 -7.52 -11.25
N ILE A 59 -9.11 -7.34 -12.34
CA ILE A 59 -7.68 -7.65 -12.38
C ILE A 59 -6.93 -6.75 -11.37
N LYS A 60 -5.97 -7.34 -10.66
CA LYS A 60 -5.09 -6.63 -9.71
C LYS A 60 -4.09 -5.72 -10.40
N LYS A 61 -3.62 -6.15 -11.58
CA LYS A 61 -2.60 -5.44 -12.36
C LYS A 61 -3.18 -4.22 -13.05
N ASP A 62 -2.41 -3.14 -13.06
CA ASP A 62 -2.76 -1.90 -13.75
C ASP A 62 -2.27 -1.94 -15.21
N ILE A 63 -3.18 -2.22 -16.13
CA ILE A 63 -2.89 -2.27 -17.58
C ILE A 63 -3.24 -0.92 -18.18
N LYS A 64 -2.24 -0.16 -18.62
CA LYS A 64 -2.46 1.16 -19.24
C LYS A 64 -3.12 1.02 -20.61
N CYS A 65 -4.21 1.76 -20.84
CA CYS A 65 -4.82 1.88 -22.15
C CYS A 65 -4.11 2.94 -23.02
N LYS A 66 -4.35 2.90 -24.33
CA LYS A 66 -3.92 3.95 -25.26
C LYS A 66 -4.91 5.11 -25.22
N ASP A 67 -4.40 6.32 -25.11
CA ASP A 67 -5.17 7.57 -25.06
C ASP A 67 -4.91 8.48 -26.27
N ASP A 68 -4.27 7.94 -27.31
CA ASP A 68 -4.09 8.63 -28.58
C ASP A 68 -5.38 8.69 -29.40
N GLU A 69 -5.33 9.50 -30.46
CA GLU A 69 -6.44 9.70 -31.39
C GLU A 69 -6.54 8.60 -32.44
N LEU A 70 -5.63 7.63 -32.45
CA LEU A 70 -5.57 6.58 -33.47
C LEU A 70 -6.46 5.39 -33.10
N THR A 71 -6.73 4.56 -34.10
CA THR A 71 -7.36 3.26 -33.90
C THR A 71 -6.38 2.32 -33.21
N ASN A 72 -6.80 1.74 -32.08
CA ASN A 72 -6.02 0.77 -31.34
C ASN A 72 -6.77 -0.57 -31.25
N LEU A 73 -6.05 -1.67 -31.38
CA LEU A 73 -6.57 -3.02 -31.28
C LEU A 73 -6.32 -3.58 -29.88
N TYR A 74 -7.36 -4.04 -29.21
CA TYR A 74 -7.27 -4.71 -27.91
C TYR A 74 -7.65 -6.18 -28.05
N THR A 75 -6.79 -7.08 -27.56
CA THR A 75 -7.02 -8.52 -27.62
C THR A 75 -6.87 -9.12 -26.23
N LEU A 76 -7.88 -9.87 -25.79
CA LEU A 76 -7.81 -10.73 -24.61
C LEU A 76 -7.78 -12.19 -25.07
N ILE A 77 -6.82 -12.95 -24.57
CA ILE A 77 -6.71 -14.39 -24.77
C ILE A 77 -6.84 -15.03 -23.40
N LEU A 78 -7.76 -15.98 -23.26
CA LEU A 78 -7.95 -16.77 -22.06
C LEU A 78 -7.80 -18.25 -22.43
N ASN A 79 -6.86 -18.94 -21.78
CA ASN A 79 -6.50 -20.31 -22.10
C ASN A 79 -7.11 -21.31 -21.11
N PRO A 80 -7.33 -22.57 -21.52
CA PRO A 80 -7.84 -23.63 -20.64
C PRO A 80 -6.93 -24.02 -19.47
N ASP A 81 -5.65 -23.64 -19.53
CA ASP A 81 -4.69 -23.83 -18.44
C ASP A 81 -4.77 -22.71 -17.38
N GLN A 82 -5.83 -21.89 -17.44
CA GLN A 82 -6.07 -20.74 -16.55
C GLN A 82 -5.06 -19.60 -16.70
N THR A 83 -4.34 -19.57 -17.81
CA THR A 83 -3.51 -18.41 -18.17
C THR A 83 -4.28 -17.42 -19.02
N TYR A 84 -3.90 -16.15 -18.94
CA TYR A 84 -4.44 -15.09 -19.79
C TYR A 84 -3.32 -14.27 -20.41
N GLU A 85 -3.64 -13.62 -21.51
CA GLU A 85 -2.77 -12.68 -22.20
C GLU A 85 -3.58 -11.48 -22.69
N VAL A 86 -3.07 -10.27 -22.46
CA VAL A 86 -3.62 -9.04 -23.01
C VAL A 86 -2.64 -8.47 -24.02
N LYS A 87 -3.13 -8.18 -25.22
CA LYS A 87 -2.38 -7.49 -26.27
C LYS A 87 -3.01 -6.16 -26.61
N ILE A 88 -2.15 -5.21 -26.92
CA ILE A 88 -2.53 -3.92 -27.52
C ILE A 88 -1.74 -3.79 -28.82
N ASN A 89 -2.43 -3.58 -29.94
CA ASN A 89 -1.83 -3.52 -31.28
C ASN A 89 -0.98 -4.75 -31.62
N ASN A 90 -1.47 -5.94 -31.24
CA ASN A 90 -0.79 -7.25 -31.35
C ASN A 90 0.49 -7.41 -30.52
N GLU A 91 0.89 -6.40 -29.74
CA GLU A 91 1.99 -6.51 -28.79
C GLU A 91 1.47 -7.01 -27.44
N LYS A 92 2.14 -8.01 -26.88
CA LYS A 92 1.82 -8.51 -25.54
C LYS A 92 2.18 -7.45 -24.50
N VAL A 93 1.17 -6.91 -23.82
CA VAL A 93 1.36 -5.93 -22.75
C VAL A 93 1.27 -6.55 -21.37
N GLU A 94 0.51 -7.63 -21.22
CA GLU A 94 0.34 -8.31 -19.93
C GLU A 94 0.05 -9.81 -20.13
N SER A 95 0.49 -10.64 -19.19
CA SER A 95 0.18 -12.06 -19.14
C SER A 95 0.36 -12.64 -17.74
N GLY A 96 -0.42 -13.65 -17.39
CA GLY A 96 -0.32 -14.30 -16.08
C GLY A 96 -1.34 -15.42 -15.91
N SER A 97 -1.68 -15.71 -14.65
CA SER A 97 -2.66 -16.74 -14.27
C SER A 97 -3.89 -16.08 -13.63
N LEU A 98 -5.06 -16.73 -13.77
CA LEU A 98 -6.28 -16.26 -13.12
C LEU A 98 -6.19 -16.26 -11.59
N GLU A 99 -5.50 -17.24 -11.01
CA GLU A 99 -5.35 -17.37 -9.54
C GLU A 99 -4.52 -16.25 -8.92
N ASP A 100 -3.45 -15.84 -9.60
CA ASP A 100 -2.51 -14.87 -9.04
C ASP A 100 -3.02 -13.45 -9.25
N ASP A 101 -3.60 -13.18 -10.42
CA ASP A 101 -3.93 -11.82 -10.88
C ASP A 101 -5.37 -11.37 -10.57
N TRP A 102 -6.22 -12.26 -10.03
CA TRP A 102 -7.56 -11.94 -9.52
C TRP A 102 -7.79 -12.50 -8.11
N ASP A 103 -8.70 -11.87 -7.36
CA ASP A 103 -9.15 -12.35 -6.05
C ASP A 103 -10.41 -13.23 -6.18
N MET A 104 -10.32 -14.32 -6.95
CA MET A 104 -11.44 -15.26 -7.15
C MET A 104 -11.52 -16.35 -6.08
N LEU A 105 -10.36 -16.71 -5.52
CA LEU A 105 -10.23 -17.75 -4.50
C LEU A 105 -9.73 -17.13 -3.19
N PRO A 106 -10.03 -17.75 -2.03
CA PRO A 106 -9.44 -17.37 -0.77
C PRO A 106 -7.90 -17.38 -0.83
N LEU A 107 -7.24 -16.60 0.01
CA LEU A 107 -5.78 -16.59 0.07
C LEU A 107 -5.25 -17.99 0.40
N LYS A 108 -4.16 -18.42 -0.26
CA LYS A 108 -3.52 -19.73 -0.03
C LYS A 108 -3.02 -19.86 1.42
N LYS A 109 -2.57 -18.75 2.00
CA LYS A 109 -2.05 -18.68 3.38
C LYS A 109 -2.76 -17.60 4.16
N ILE A 110 -3.03 -17.89 5.43
CA ILE A 110 -3.58 -16.95 6.40
C ILE A 110 -2.67 -16.88 7.62
N LYS A 111 -2.73 -15.76 8.35
CA LYS A 111 -2.08 -15.65 9.65
C LYS A 111 -2.73 -16.63 10.62
N ASP A 112 -1.92 -17.41 11.32
CA ASP A 112 -2.39 -18.39 12.30
C ASP A 112 -3.19 -17.75 13.46
N PRO A 113 -4.52 -17.90 13.51
CA PRO A 113 -5.33 -17.23 14.54
C PRO A 113 -4.96 -17.66 15.98
N GLU A 114 -4.31 -18.82 16.16
CA GLU A 114 -3.89 -19.33 17.45
C GLU A 114 -2.50 -18.81 17.87
N ALA A 115 -1.70 -18.33 16.92
CA ALA A 115 -0.37 -17.82 17.19
C ALA A 115 -0.43 -16.44 17.87
N LYS A 116 0.15 -16.37 19.06
CA LYS A 116 0.33 -15.12 19.79
C LYS A 116 1.81 -14.86 19.97
N LYS A 117 2.17 -13.58 20.00
CA LYS A 117 3.54 -13.18 20.34
C LYS A 117 3.88 -13.74 21.72
N PRO A 118 4.95 -14.54 21.87
CA PRO A 118 5.36 -15.04 23.17
C PRO A 118 5.69 -13.88 24.12
N SER A 119 5.33 -14.01 25.40
CA SER A 119 5.60 -12.98 26.40
C SER A 119 7.10 -12.80 26.70
N ASP A 120 7.91 -13.82 26.40
CA ASP A 120 9.38 -13.81 26.52
C ASP A 120 10.08 -13.24 25.26
N TRP A 121 9.33 -12.79 24.25
CA TRP A 121 9.89 -12.29 23.01
C TRP A 121 10.18 -10.79 23.08
N ASP A 122 11.46 -10.45 23.30
CA ASP A 122 11.92 -9.07 23.29
C ASP A 122 12.20 -8.59 21.85
N ASP A 123 11.43 -7.60 21.39
CA ASP A 123 11.62 -6.97 20.08
C ASP A 123 12.66 -5.82 20.14
N ARG A 124 13.18 -5.49 21.33
CA ARG A 124 14.14 -4.40 21.48
C ARG A 124 15.51 -4.90 21.06
N ALA A 125 15.97 -4.45 19.89
CA ALA A 125 17.33 -4.72 19.42
C ALA A 125 18.40 -4.16 20.36
N LYS A 126 18.09 -3.06 21.07
CA LYS A 126 18.98 -2.44 22.04
C LYS A 126 18.27 -2.23 23.36
N ILE A 127 18.95 -2.55 24.45
CA ILE A 127 18.53 -2.32 25.83
C ILE A 127 19.51 -1.38 26.52
N ASP A 128 19.05 -0.72 27.57
CA ASP A 128 19.90 0.09 28.42
C ASP A 128 20.88 -0.81 29.16
N ASP A 129 22.16 -0.43 29.19
CA ASP A 129 23.22 -1.19 29.83
C ASP A 129 23.00 -1.21 31.34
N PRO A 130 22.68 -2.37 31.95
CA PRO A 130 22.44 -2.46 33.38
C PRO A 130 23.72 -2.25 34.21
N SER A 131 24.90 -2.27 33.57
CA SER A 131 26.19 -2.00 34.20
C SER A 131 26.64 -0.55 34.06
N ASP A 132 25.98 0.25 33.23
CA ASP A 132 26.27 1.68 33.09
C ASP A 132 25.54 2.44 34.19
N THR A 133 26.27 2.82 35.23
CA THR A 133 25.75 3.65 36.32
C THR A 133 26.04 5.11 36.06
N LYS A 134 25.10 5.99 36.41
CA LYS A 134 25.29 7.44 36.38
C LYS A 134 26.57 7.82 37.12
N PRO A 135 27.56 8.45 36.46
CA PRO A 135 28.75 8.93 37.14
C PRO A 135 28.38 10.00 38.16
N GLU A 136 29.03 9.98 39.33
CA GLU A 136 28.80 10.98 40.39
C GLU A 136 29.05 12.42 39.91
N ASP A 137 29.92 12.60 38.91
CA ASP A 137 30.28 13.90 38.31
C ASP A 137 29.34 14.35 37.17
N TRP A 138 28.18 13.72 37.01
CA TRP A 138 27.23 14.03 35.93
C TRP A 138 26.17 15.07 36.33
N ASP A 139 25.73 15.06 37.60
CA ASP A 139 24.74 16.02 38.13
C ASP A 139 25.40 17.35 38.49
N LYS A 140 25.89 18.04 37.47
CA LYS A 140 26.35 19.41 37.61
C LYS A 140 25.20 20.37 37.38
N PRO A 141 25.13 21.50 38.12
CA PRO A 141 24.08 22.48 37.89
C PRO A 141 24.19 23.06 36.47
N GLU A 142 23.05 23.29 35.83
CA GLU A 142 22.96 23.83 34.47
C GLU A 142 23.59 25.23 34.36
N THR A 143 23.56 25.99 35.45
CA THR A 143 24.19 27.29 35.58
C THR A 143 25.17 27.34 36.75
N ILE A 144 26.30 28.00 36.53
CA ILE A 144 27.29 28.32 37.56
C ILE A 144 27.52 29.83 37.57
N PRO A 145 27.87 30.45 38.70
CA PRO A 145 28.24 31.85 38.72
C PRO A 145 29.54 32.07 37.91
N ASP A 146 29.57 33.13 37.10
CA ASP A 146 30.70 33.44 36.21
C ASP A 146 31.99 33.69 37.02
N PRO A 147 33.02 32.83 36.91
CA PRO A 147 34.26 32.98 37.65
C PRO A 147 35.12 34.17 37.18
N ASP A 148 34.89 34.66 35.97
CA ASP A 148 35.61 35.81 35.39
C ASP A 148 34.87 37.14 35.61
N ALA A 149 33.63 37.09 36.12
CA ALA A 149 32.88 38.28 36.48
C ALA A 149 33.54 38.98 37.68
N LYS A 150 33.91 40.24 37.47
CA LYS A 150 34.41 41.12 38.52
C LYS A 150 33.35 42.12 38.89
N LYS A 151 33.19 42.35 40.19
CA LYS A 151 32.36 43.41 40.71
C LYS A 151 32.74 44.75 40.05
N PRO A 152 31.78 45.46 39.42
CA PRO A 152 32.05 46.77 38.83
C PRO A 152 32.60 47.74 39.88
N SER A 153 33.53 48.60 39.48
CA SER A 153 34.13 49.59 40.38
C SER A 153 33.16 50.68 40.85
N ASP A 154 31.99 50.77 40.23
CA ASP A 154 30.94 51.76 40.50
C ASP A 154 29.72 51.14 41.23
N TRP A 155 29.89 49.95 41.84
CA TRP A 155 28.82 49.26 42.58
C TRP A 155 28.77 49.71 44.04
N ASP A 156 27.60 50.17 44.51
CA ASP A 156 27.38 50.62 45.88
C ASP A 156 26.54 49.60 46.67
N GLU A 157 27.15 48.91 47.64
CA GLU A 157 26.47 47.86 48.42
C GLU A 157 25.32 48.39 49.32
N ASP A 158 25.35 49.68 49.69
CA ASP A 158 24.34 50.29 50.58
C ASP A 158 23.06 50.69 49.80
N MET A 159 23.19 50.92 48.49
CA MET A 159 22.10 51.29 47.58
C MET A 159 21.63 50.13 46.67
N ASP A 160 22.54 49.31 46.17
CA ASP A 160 22.29 48.24 45.18
C ASP A 160 22.27 46.82 45.79
N GLY A 161 22.72 46.66 47.04
CA GLY A 161 22.77 45.39 47.77
C GLY A 161 24.06 44.58 47.56
N GLU A 162 24.12 43.36 48.13
CA GLU A 162 25.24 42.44 47.93
C GLU A 162 25.35 42.03 46.45
N TRP A 163 26.52 42.22 45.86
CA TRP A 163 26.76 41.90 44.46
C TRP A 163 26.84 40.39 44.25
N GLU A 164 25.99 39.87 43.37
CA GLU A 164 26.05 38.48 42.91
C GLU A 164 26.55 38.40 41.46
N PRO A 165 27.53 37.53 41.15
CA PRO A 165 28.01 37.34 39.78
C PRO A 165 26.90 36.80 38.86
N PRO A 166 26.89 37.17 37.58
CA PRO A 166 25.94 36.64 36.61
C PRO A 166 26.11 35.12 36.46
N MET A 167 24.99 34.41 36.38
CA MET A 167 24.98 32.97 36.14
C MET A 167 25.26 32.68 34.66
N ILE A 168 26.28 31.88 34.36
CA ILE A 168 26.61 31.39 33.02
C ILE A 168 26.26 29.90 32.89
N THR A 169 26.01 29.44 31.66
CA THR A 169 25.82 28.01 31.39
C THR A 169 27.08 27.25 31.77
N ASN A 170 26.92 26.26 32.64
CA ASN A 170 28.04 25.44 33.10
C ASN A 170 28.61 24.62 31.93
N PRO A 171 29.87 24.84 31.53
CA PRO A 171 30.50 24.06 30.45
C PRO A 171 30.58 22.57 30.77
N GLU A 172 30.50 22.19 32.04
CA GLU A 172 30.53 20.82 32.51
C GLU A 172 29.14 20.18 32.66
N TYR A 173 28.05 20.92 32.39
CA TYR A 173 26.70 20.34 32.38
C TYR A 173 26.51 19.44 31.17
N LYS A 174 26.28 18.15 31.41
CA LYS A 174 26.17 17.11 30.38
C LYS A 174 24.73 16.72 30.04
N GLY A 175 23.74 17.43 30.59
CA GLY A 175 22.30 17.17 30.39
C GLY A 175 21.77 16.00 31.22
N GLU A 176 20.51 15.59 30.98
CA GLU A 176 19.91 14.44 31.65
C GLU A 176 20.67 13.16 31.27
N TRP A 177 21.16 12.43 32.29
CA TRP A 177 21.86 11.18 32.07
C TRP A 177 20.91 10.12 31.51
N SER A 178 21.34 9.45 30.46
CA SER A 178 20.72 8.20 29.99
C SER A 178 21.79 7.12 29.86
N PRO A 179 21.49 5.87 30.27
CA PRO A 179 22.41 4.75 30.16
C PRO A 179 22.77 4.48 28.70
N LYS A 180 23.98 3.98 28.46
CA LYS A 180 24.38 3.51 27.14
C LYS A 180 23.48 2.38 26.68
N LYS A 181 23.16 2.37 25.38
CA LYS A 181 22.38 1.28 24.78
C LYS A 181 23.29 0.18 24.28
N ILE A 182 23.17 -1.02 24.84
CA ILE A 182 23.86 -2.23 24.40
C ILE A 182 22.93 -3.10 23.55
N ASP A 183 23.53 -3.94 22.72
CA ASP A 183 22.77 -4.91 21.93
C ASP A 183 22.14 -5.94 22.88
N ASN A 184 20.85 -6.19 22.70
CA ASN A 184 20.10 -7.08 23.57
C ASN A 184 20.44 -8.55 23.24
N PRO A 185 21.07 -9.29 24.16
CA PRO A 185 21.40 -10.70 23.92
C PRO A 185 20.16 -11.59 23.73
N ASP A 186 18.99 -11.16 24.23
CA ASP A 186 17.72 -11.88 24.12
C ASP A 186 16.89 -11.47 22.89
N TYR A 187 17.41 -10.57 22.03
CA TYR A 187 16.72 -10.15 20.81
C TYR A 187 16.71 -11.27 19.77
N LYS A 188 15.55 -11.91 19.61
CA LYS A 188 15.32 -12.98 18.63
C LYS A 188 14.87 -12.46 17.25
N GLY A 189 14.89 -11.15 17.03
CA GLY A 189 14.34 -10.48 15.85
C GLY A 189 12.93 -9.93 16.09
N ALA A 190 12.41 -9.12 15.17
CA ALA A 190 11.01 -8.71 15.23
C ALA A 190 10.12 -9.94 15.06
N TRP A 191 9.18 -10.14 15.98
CA TRP A 191 8.26 -11.27 15.88
C TRP A 191 7.44 -11.19 14.57
N VAL A 192 7.60 -12.22 13.72
CA VAL A 192 6.80 -12.39 12.50
C VAL A 192 5.71 -13.40 12.80
N HIS A 193 4.47 -12.97 12.64
CA HIS A 193 3.31 -13.81 12.84
C HIS A 193 3.33 -15.00 11.85
N PRO A 194 3.26 -16.25 12.31
CA PRO A 194 3.32 -17.40 11.41
C PRO A 194 2.13 -17.43 10.46
N GLU A 195 2.38 -17.92 9.25
CA GLU A 195 1.39 -18.14 8.21
C GLU A 195 1.12 -19.65 8.09
N ILE A 196 -0.16 -20.02 8.09
CA ILE A 196 -0.65 -21.39 7.90
C ILE A 196 -1.41 -21.51 6.59
N ASP A 197 -1.51 -22.73 6.07
CA ASP A 197 -2.34 -23.00 4.89
C ASP A 197 -3.80 -22.73 5.23
N ASN A 198 -4.49 -22.01 4.33
CA ASN A 198 -5.87 -21.65 4.54
C ASN A 198 -6.79 -22.87 4.32
N PRO A 199 -7.53 -23.34 5.33
CA PRO A 199 -8.43 -24.49 5.17
C PRO A 199 -9.57 -24.23 4.19
N GLU A 200 -9.92 -22.95 3.95
CA GLU A 200 -10.95 -22.55 2.99
C GLU A 200 -10.43 -22.47 1.54
N TYR A 201 -9.11 -22.55 1.34
CA TYR A 201 -8.54 -22.56 0.00
C TYR A 201 -8.74 -23.92 -0.67
N SER A 202 -9.39 -23.90 -1.84
CA SER A 202 -9.45 -25.04 -2.75
C SER A 202 -9.12 -24.56 -4.15
N HIS A 203 -8.20 -25.25 -4.81
CA HIS A 203 -7.91 -25.05 -6.23
C HIS A 203 -9.15 -25.34 -7.07
N ASP A 204 -9.45 -24.47 -8.02
CA ASP A 204 -10.53 -24.66 -9.00
C ASP A 204 -9.94 -24.60 -10.42
N ALA A 205 -9.95 -25.72 -11.13
CA ALA A 205 -9.42 -25.81 -12.49
C ALA A 205 -10.36 -25.22 -13.56
N ALA A 206 -11.59 -24.88 -13.20
CA ALA A 206 -12.64 -24.47 -14.12
C ALA A 206 -12.94 -22.96 -14.10
N MET A 207 -12.10 -22.13 -13.47
CA MET A 207 -12.32 -20.68 -13.38
C MET A 207 -12.42 -19.99 -14.76
N TYR A 208 -11.71 -20.51 -15.77
CA TYR A 208 -11.76 -19.98 -17.15
C TYR A 208 -13.06 -20.35 -17.90
N LYS A 209 -13.83 -21.30 -17.37
CA LYS A 209 -14.91 -21.96 -18.10
C LYS A 209 -16.20 -21.17 -17.93
N PHE A 210 -16.70 -20.62 -19.04
CA PHE A 210 -18.01 -20.00 -19.13
C PHE A 210 -18.94 -20.85 -19.97
N GLU A 211 -20.17 -21.07 -19.51
CA GLU A 211 -21.14 -21.88 -20.22
C GLU A 211 -22.08 -21.02 -21.05
N LYS A 212 -22.45 -21.49 -22.25
CA LYS A 212 -23.46 -20.83 -23.10
C LYS A 212 -23.16 -19.35 -23.40
N ILE A 213 -21.93 -19.01 -23.81
CA ILE A 213 -21.64 -17.68 -24.33
C ILE A 213 -22.48 -17.45 -25.60
N GLY A 214 -23.18 -16.31 -25.70
CA GLY A 214 -24.03 -16.06 -26.88
C GLY A 214 -24.25 -14.60 -27.25
N VAL A 215 -23.94 -13.64 -26.37
CA VAL A 215 -24.18 -12.21 -26.65
C VAL A 215 -22.92 -11.39 -26.38
N LEU A 216 -22.58 -10.50 -27.32
CA LEU A 216 -21.56 -9.46 -27.14
C LEU A 216 -22.29 -8.12 -27.06
N GLY A 217 -22.18 -7.43 -25.92
CA GLY A 217 -22.88 -6.18 -25.67
C GLY A 217 -21.93 -5.02 -25.40
N LEU A 218 -22.37 -3.84 -25.80
CA LEU A 218 -21.72 -2.56 -25.54
C LEU A 218 -22.70 -1.72 -24.71
N ASP A 219 -22.36 -1.56 -23.43
CA ASP A 219 -23.12 -0.77 -22.47
C ASP A 219 -22.12 0.14 -21.77
N LEU A 220 -22.07 1.39 -22.23
CA LEU A 220 -20.98 2.33 -21.96
C LEU A 220 -21.56 3.71 -21.67
N TRP A 221 -20.89 4.44 -20.77
CA TRP A 221 -21.12 5.86 -20.56
C TRP A 221 -20.01 6.67 -21.22
N GLN A 222 -20.36 7.76 -21.90
CA GLN A 222 -19.42 8.69 -22.50
C GLN A 222 -19.89 10.13 -22.30
N VAL A 223 -18.98 11.00 -21.87
CA VAL A 223 -19.27 12.45 -21.72
C VAL A 223 -19.21 13.17 -23.06
N LYS A 224 -18.23 12.82 -23.92
CA LYS A 224 -18.01 13.43 -25.24
C LYS A 224 -18.06 12.37 -26.34
N SER A 225 -19.05 12.48 -27.22
CA SER A 225 -19.14 11.73 -28.48
C SER A 225 -18.41 12.46 -29.62
N PRO A 226 -17.96 11.77 -30.69
CA PRO A 226 -18.04 10.32 -30.95
C PRO A 226 -16.71 9.60 -30.62
N THR A 227 -16.80 8.38 -30.08
CA THR A 227 -15.66 7.45 -29.90
C THR A 227 -15.47 6.55 -31.10
#